data_AF-I0Z2S9-F1
#
_entry.id   AF-I0Z2S9-F1
#
_cell.length_a   1.000
_cell.length_b   1.000
_cell.length_c   1.000
_cell.angle_alpha   90.00
_cell.angle_beta   90.00
_cell.angle_gamma   90.00
#
_symmetry.space_group_name_H-M   'P 1'
#
loop_
_entity.id
_entity.type
_entity.pdbx_description
1 polymer ?
#
loop_
_entity_poly.entity_id
_entity_poly.type
_entity_poly.pdbx_seq_one_letter_code
_entity_poly.pdbx_strand_id
1 'polypeptide(L)'
;MATTATSFSTAGKQPPQEGGISAQVGGFINYIIFSFWLFVAFSGWIVALSSLSALQHYENDTGISAGPDGWAIKSNFPGLNSGRVFRLDWFILFFHFVVYSLVVIATVSRVLPQARISVSGFLAIAAVLAVISADRFYNLAHFHVSKAYYASSRGVFAGFVIAATSDFALLYMAGVTPAA
;
A
#
# COMPACT_ATOMS: atom_id res chain seq x y z
N MET A 1 64.05 43.04 -9.81
CA MET A 1 63.64 42.11 -8.73
C MET A 1 62.64 41.13 -9.32
N ALA A 2 63.05 39.88 -9.48
CA ALA A 2 62.20 38.76 -9.84
C ALA A 2 61.97 37.90 -8.59
N THR A 3 60.74 37.45 -8.36
CA THR A 3 60.41 36.07 -7.97
C THR A 3 58.90 35.90 -7.83
N THR A 4 58.33 35.21 -8.80
CA THR A 4 57.14 34.37 -8.69
C THR A 4 57.35 33.31 -7.60
N ALA A 5 56.33 33.05 -6.79
CA ALA A 5 56.29 31.89 -5.90
C ALA A 5 55.11 30.98 -6.28
N THR A 6 55.48 29.79 -6.74
CA THR A 6 54.67 28.63 -7.06
C THR A 6 54.49 27.71 -5.85
N SER A 7 53.33 27.02 -5.80
CA SER A 7 53.03 25.77 -5.06
C SER A 7 52.96 25.89 -3.51
N PHE A 8 52.01 25.26 -2.81
CA PHE A 8 51.81 23.82 -2.74
C PHE A 8 50.33 23.40 -2.66
N SER A 9 49.98 22.48 -3.56
CA SER A 9 48.87 21.55 -3.42
C SER A 9 49.14 20.63 -2.22
N THR A 10 48.35 20.75 -1.16
CA THR A 10 48.18 19.66 -0.19
C THR A 10 47.03 18.80 -0.66
N ALA A 11 47.39 17.73 -1.37
CA ALA A 11 46.56 16.55 -1.56
C ALA A 11 46.15 16.01 -0.18
N GLY A 12 45.00 16.45 0.30
CA GLY A 12 44.29 15.79 1.38
C GLY A 12 43.92 14.40 0.87
N LYS A 13 44.61 13.38 1.36
CA LYS A 13 44.25 11.98 1.16
C LYS A 13 42.78 11.82 1.55
N GLN A 14 41.90 11.64 0.57
CA GLN A 14 40.57 11.11 0.83
C GLN A 14 40.75 9.78 1.57
N PRO A 15 40.08 9.56 2.71
CA PRO A 15 40.08 8.25 3.34
C PRO A 15 39.54 7.23 2.32
N PRO A 16 40.10 6.00 2.30
CA PRO A 16 39.67 4.98 1.38
C PRO A 16 38.16 4.74 1.55
N GLN A 17 37.44 4.74 0.43
CA GLN A 17 36.04 4.34 0.36
C GLN A 17 35.91 2.86 0.78
N GLU A 18 35.80 2.59 2.08
CA GLU A 18 35.41 1.27 2.63
C GLU A 18 33.90 0.98 2.44
N GLY A 19 33.21 1.73 1.58
CA GLY A 19 31.76 1.62 1.37
C GLY A 19 31.32 0.65 0.26
N GLY A 20 32.25 0.07 -0.52
CA GLY A 20 31.90 -0.60 -1.78
C GLY A 20 31.05 -1.87 -1.62
N ILE A 21 31.34 -2.73 -0.64
CA ILE A 21 30.68 -4.04 -0.52
C ILE A 21 29.50 -3.97 0.46
N SER A 22 29.64 -3.28 1.59
CA SER A 22 28.57 -3.14 2.59
C SER A 22 27.40 -2.27 2.10
N ALA A 23 27.66 -1.18 1.36
CA ALA A 23 26.60 -0.36 0.79
C ALA A 23 25.92 -1.03 -0.41
N GLN A 24 26.65 -1.83 -1.20
CA GLN A 24 26.11 -2.59 -2.33
C GLN A 24 25.24 -3.78 -1.87
N VAL A 25 25.67 -4.49 -0.82
CA VAL A 25 24.88 -5.57 -0.19
C VAL A 25 23.65 -4.99 0.53
N GLY A 26 23.80 -3.86 1.25
CA GLY A 26 22.67 -3.16 1.88
C GLY A 26 21.64 -2.64 0.87
N GLY A 27 22.10 -2.10 -0.27
CA GLY A 27 21.21 -1.64 -1.34
C GLY A 27 20.43 -2.78 -2.00
N PHE A 28 21.07 -3.91 -2.28
CA PHE A 28 20.43 -5.07 -2.90
C PHE A 28 19.41 -5.75 -1.97
N ILE A 29 19.76 -5.94 -0.69
CA ILE A 29 18.85 -6.53 0.31
C ILE A 29 17.61 -5.64 0.49
N ASN A 30 17.78 -4.32 0.59
CA ASN A 30 16.67 -3.38 0.69
C ASN A 30 15.75 -3.45 -0.53
N TYR A 31 16.30 -3.62 -1.74
CA TYR A 31 15.52 -3.76 -2.96
C TYR A 31 14.71 -5.05 -3.01
N ILE A 32 15.27 -6.17 -2.56
CA ILE A 32 14.55 -7.46 -2.45
C ILE A 32 13.40 -7.33 -1.45
N ILE A 33 13.67 -6.81 -0.26
CA ILE A 33 12.66 -6.65 0.79
C ILE A 33 11.54 -5.71 0.31
N PHE A 34 11.91 -4.60 -0.33
CA PHE A 34 10.94 -3.67 -0.91
C PHE A 34 10.06 -4.35 -1.97
N SER A 35 10.68 -5.13 -2.87
CA SER A 35 9.97 -5.85 -3.93
C SER A 35 9.05 -6.95 -3.36
N PHE A 36 9.49 -7.63 -2.30
CA PHE A 36 8.66 -8.59 -1.57
C PHE A 36 7.41 -7.92 -0.99
N TRP A 37 7.56 -6.80 -0.29
CA TRP A 37 6.42 -6.08 0.26
C TRP A 37 5.47 -5.55 -0.81
N LEU A 38 6.01 -5.11 -1.95
CA LEU A 38 5.21 -4.71 -3.09
C LEU A 38 4.41 -5.88 -3.69
N PHE A 39 5.01 -7.07 -3.76
CA PHE A 39 4.32 -8.30 -4.17
C PHE A 39 3.21 -8.68 -3.20
N VAL A 40 3.46 -8.60 -1.88
CA VAL A 40 2.45 -8.85 -0.85
C VAL A 40 1.31 -7.82 -0.95
N ALA A 41 1.63 -6.55 -1.20
CA ALA A 41 0.66 -5.48 -1.40
C ALA A 41 -0.29 -5.78 -2.58
N PHE A 42 0.25 -6.17 -3.74
CA PHE A 42 -0.54 -6.57 -4.90
C PHE A 42 -1.38 -7.83 -4.63
N SER A 43 -0.84 -8.78 -3.87
CA SER A 43 -1.58 -9.99 -3.47
C SER A 43 -2.79 -9.65 -2.59
N GLY A 44 -2.61 -8.77 -1.60
CA GLY A 44 -3.70 -8.24 -0.77
C GLY A 44 -4.75 -7.50 -1.60
N TRP A 45 -4.31 -6.68 -2.55
CA TRP A 45 -5.19 -5.97 -3.49
C TRP A 45 -6.01 -6.93 -4.36
N ILE A 46 -5.42 -7.99 -4.91
CA ILE A 46 -6.13 -9.01 -5.70
C ILE A 46 -7.19 -9.73 -4.86
N VAL A 47 -6.85 -10.09 -3.62
CA VAL A 47 -7.78 -10.74 -2.68
C VAL A 47 -8.95 -9.81 -2.37
N ALA A 48 -8.69 -8.53 -2.07
CA ALA A 48 -9.73 -7.54 -1.83
C ALA A 48 -10.60 -7.30 -3.07
N LEU A 49 -10.00 -7.18 -4.26
CA LEU A 49 -10.71 -6.98 -5.52
C LEU A 49 -11.65 -8.13 -5.87
N SER A 50 -11.15 -9.37 -5.84
CA SER A 50 -11.94 -10.56 -6.16
C SER A 50 -13.08 -10.75 -5.15
N SER A 51 -12.80 -10.55 -3.87
CA SER A 51 -13.79 -10.70 -2.81
C SER A 51 -14.85 -9.59 -2.83
N LEU A 52 -14.46 -8.34 -3.12
CA LEU A 52 -15.39 -7.22 -3.21
C LEU A 52 -16.27 -7.33 -4.45
N SER A 53 -15.71 -7.81 -5.56
CA SER A 53 -16.46 -8.13 -6.78
C SER A 53 -17.54 -9.17 -6.50
N ALA A 54 -17.19 -10.27 -5.83
CA ALA A 54 -18.16 -11.29 -5.41
C ALA A 54 -19.23 -10.71 -4.49
N LEU A 55 -18.83 -9.91 -3.50
CA LEU A 55 -19.76 -9.28 -2.56
C LEU A 55 -20.74 -8.32 -3.25
N GLN A 56 -20.24 -7.48 -4.17
CA GLN A 56 -21.07 -6.58 -4.96
C GLN A 56 -22.03 -7.35 -5.88
N HIS A 57 -21.58 -8.47 -6.46
CA HIS A 57 -22.43 -9.33 -7.26
C HIS A 57 -23.58 -9.90 -6.43
N TYR A 58 -23.29 -10.47 -5.26
CA TYR A 58 -24.33 -10.96 -4.33
C TYR A 58 -25.28 -9.84 -3.90
N GLU A 59 -24.74 -8.68 -3.55
CA GLU A 59 -25.56 -7.53 -3.13
C GLU A 59 -26.51 -7.06 -4.24
N ASN A 60 -26.05 -7.06 -5.50
CA ASN A 60 -26.89 -6.68 -6.63
C ASN A 60 -27.97 -7.72 -6.95
N ASP A 61 -27.67 -9.00 -6.77
CA ASP A 61 -28.60 -10.11 -7.06
C ASP A 61 -29.67 -10.26 -5.96
N THR A 62 -29.26 -10.13 -4.71
CA THR A 62 -30.13 -10.43 -3.55
C THR A 62 -30.74 -9.19 -2.89
N GLY A 63 -30.12 -8.02 -3.05
CA GLY A 63 -30.55 -6.78 -2.38
C GLY A 63 -30.55 -6.88 -0.85
N ILE A 64 -29.66 -7.69 -0.26
CA ILE A 64 -29.61 -7.95 1.20
C ILE A 64 -29.54 -6.63 1.98
N SER A 65 -28.84 -5.60 1.50
CA SER A 65 -28.76 -4.31 2.19
C SER A 65 -30.09 -3.56 2.26
N ALA A 66 -31.04 -3.83 1.36
CA ALA A 66 -32.37 -3.21 1.37
C ALA A 66 -33.36 -3.99 2.24
N GLY A 67 -33.15 -5.29 2.42
CA GLY A 67 -34.04 -6.19 3.15
C GLY A 67 -34.03 -6.05 4.69
N PRO A 68 -34.90 -6.82 5.38
CA PRO A 68 -34.94 -6.88 6.84
C PRO A 68 -33.65 -7.46 7.45
N ASP A 69 -32.95 -8.33 6.73
CA ASP A 69 -31.67 -8.93 7.15
C ASP A 69 -30.46 -8.01 6.93
N GLY A 70 -30.64 -6.87 6.25
CA GLY A 70 -29.59 -5.90 5.94
C GLY A 70 -29.14 -5.03 7.12
N TRP A 71 -29.65 -5.27 8.33
CA TRP A 71 -29.35 -4.46 9.51
C TRP A 71 -27.86 -4.41 9.85
N ALA A 72 -27.14 -5.53 9.66
CA ALA A 72 -25.69 -5.63 9.89
C ALA A 72 -24.85 -4.81 8.88
N ILE A 73 -25.40 -4.60 7.68
CA ILE A 73 -24.81 -3.72 6.66
C ILE A 73 -25.11 -2.27 7.04
N LYS A 74 -26.38 -1.97 7.35
CA LYS A 74 -26.85 -0.62 7.73
C LYS A 74 -26.15 -0.05 8.97
N SER A 75 -25.62 -0.90 9.86
CA SER A 75 -24.88 -0.44 11.04
C SER A 75 -23.46 0.07 10.73
N ASN A 76 -22.84 -0.37 9.63
CA ASN A 76 -21.43 -0.10 9.31
C ASN A 76 -21.23 0.56 7.94
N PHE A 77 -22.29 0.64 7.14
CA PHE A 77 -22.30 1.19 5.79
C PHE A 77 -23.39 2.27 5.73
N PRO A 78 -23.16 3.36 4.99
CA PRO A 78 -24.20 4.35 4.78
C PRO A 78 -25.42 3.69 4.11
N GLY A 79 -26.62 4.17 4.45
CA GLY A 79 -27.90 3.69 3.89
C GLY A 79 -28.07 4.04 2.41
N LEU A 80 -27.22 3.46 1.57
CA LEU A 80 -27.24 3.61 0.12
C LEU A 80 -27.95 2.41 -0.53
N ASN A 81 -28.42 2.60 -1.76
CA ASN A 81 -28.96 1.52 -2.58
C ASN A 81 -27.90 0.42 -2.78
N SER A 82 -28.33 -0.85 -2.89
CA SER A 82 -27.45 -2.04 -3.03
C SER A 82 -26.31 -1.88 -4.05
N GLY A 83 -26.58 -1.27 -5.21
CA GLY A 83 -25.54 -0.98 -6.23
C GLY A 83 -24.51 0.10 -5.87
N ARG A 84 -24.64 0.75 -4.71
CA ARG A 84 -23.79 1.87 -4.26
C ARG A 84 -23.23 1.67 -2.84
N VAL A 85 -23.63 0.63 -2.12
CA VAL A 85 -23.20 0.35 -0.73
C VAL A 85 -21.68 0.34 -0.60
N PHE A 86 -20.99 -0.28 -1.56
CA PHE A 86 -19.52 -0.44 -1.55
C PHE A 86 -18.77 0.62 -2.34
N ARG A 87 -19.39 1.76 -2.68
CA ARG A 87 -18.78 2.78 -3.54
C ARG A 87 -17.45 3.32 -3.00
N LEU A 88 -17.37 3.51 -1.67
CA LEU A 88 -16.13 3.95 -1.03
C LEU A 88 -15.03 2.89 -1.16
N ASP A 89 -15.38 1.62 -0.94
CA ASP A 89 -14.42 0.50 -0.97
C ASP A 89 -13.87 0.27 -2.38
N TRP A 90 -14.71 0.45 -3.41
CA TRP A 90 -14.28 0.47 -4.81
C TRP A 90 -13.31 1.61 -5.13
N PHE A 91 -13.57 2.81 -4.59
CA PHE A 91 -12.66 3.95 -4.73
C PHE A 91 -11.32 3.66 -4.04
N ILE A 92 -11.35 3.06 -2.85
CA ILE A 92 -10.13 2.71 -2.11
C ILE A 92 -9.31 1.67 -2.88
N LEU A 93 -9.93 0.64 -3.46
CA LEU A 93 -9.23 -0.33 -4.32
C LEU A 93 -8.57 0.32 -5.54
N PHE A 94 -9.28 1.24 -6.20
CA PHE A 94 -8.74 1.99 -7.33
C PHE A 94 -7.55 2.85 -6.90
N PHE A 95 -7.67 3.55 -5.77
CA PHE A 95 -6.59 4.37 -5.22
C PHE A 95 -5.35 3.52 -4.92
N HIS A 96 -5.50 2.35 -4.29
CA HIS A 96 -4.39 1.43 -4.04
C HIS A 96 -3.69 0.99 -5.33
N PHE A 97 -4.46 0.65 -6.37
CA PHE A 97 -3.89 0.29 -7.66
C PHE A 97 -3.02 1.42 -8.25
N VAL A 98 -3.48 2.66 -8.16
CA VAL A 98 -2.72 3.83 -8.61
C VAL A 98 -1.45 4.00 -7.77
N VAL A 99 -1.55 3.95 -6.44
CA VAL A 99 -0.40 4.10 -5.54
C VAL A 99 0.64 3.01 -5.78
N TYR A 100 0.23 1.75 -5.90
CA TYR A 100 1.14 0.64 -6.16
C TYR A 100 1.81 0.76 -7.52
N SER A 101 1.06 1.17 -8.55
CA SER A 101 1.63 1.46 -9.87
C SER A 101 2.67 2.58 -9.82
N LEU A 102 2.40 3.66 -9.08
CA LEU A 102 3.36 4.75 -8.88
C LEU A 102 4.61 4.28 -8.14
N VAL A 103 4.46 3.45 -7.11
CA VAL A 103 5.58 2.86 -6.38
C VAL A 103 6.42 1.97 -7.29
N VAL A 104 5.79 1.12 -8.12
CA VAL A 104 6.49 0.30 -9.13
C VAL A 104 7.28 1.20 -10.07
N ILE A 105 6.64 2.21 -10.66
CA ILE A 105 7.28 3.13 -11.62
C ILE A 105 8.46 3.86 -10.95
N ALA A 106 8.28 4.38 -9.74
CA ALA A 106 9.32 5.08 -9.00
C ALA A 106 10.52 4.16 -8.69
N THR A 107 10.24 2.89 -8.39
CA THR A 107 11.25 1.87 -8.09
C THR A 107 12.02 1.45 -9.34
N VAL A 108 11.33 1.13 -10.44
CA VAL A 108 11.94 0.73 -11.71
C VAL A 108 12.73 1.88 -12.35
N SER A 109 12.20 3.09 -12.28
CA SER A 109 12.84 4.29 -12.84
C SER A 109 13.95 4.85 -11.95
N ARG A 110 14.21 4.25 -10.78
CA ARG A 110 15.23 4.68 -9.80
C ARG A 110 15.08 6.13 -9.30
N VAL A 111 13.85 6.67 -9.36
CA VAL A 111 13.52 8.03 -8.88
C VAL A 111 12.95 8.05 -7.47
N LEU A 112 12.85 6.87 -6.83
CA LEU A 112 12.32 6.73 -5.48
C LEU A 112 12.96 7.69 -4.45
N PRO A 113 14.29 7.96 -4.44
CA PRO A 113 14.88 8.91 -3.50
C PRO A 113 14.35 10.34 -3.64
N GLN A 114 14.07 10.76 -4.88
CA GLN A 114 13.55 12.10 -5.20
C GLN A 114 12.04 12.18 -4.91
N ALA A 115 11.31 11.09 -5.20
CA ALA A 115 9.86 11.01 -5.00
C ALA A 115 9.45 10.54 -3.59
N ARG A 116 10.39 10.30 -2.68
CA ARG A 116 10.15 9.64 -1.38
C ARG A 116 9.04 10.29 -0.57
N ILE A 117 9.01 11.62 -0.51
CA ILE A 117 8.03 12.37 0.30
C ILE A 117 6.62 12.15 -0.28
N SER A 118 6.49 12.26 -1.61
CA SER A 118 5.22 12.04 -2.30
C SER A 118 4.75 10.59 -2.15
N VAL A 119 5.64 9.62 -2.39
CA VAL A 119 5.35 8.19 -2.25
C VAL A 119 4.91 7.85 -0.83
N SER A 120 5.62 8.36 0.19
CA SER A 120 5.23 8.18 1.59
C SER A 120 3.90 8.85 1.91
N GLY A 121 3.62 10.03 1.37
CA GLY A 121 2.32 10.69 1.54
C GLY A 121 1.17 9.84 0.98
N PHE A 122 1.33 9.32 -0.24
CA PHE A 122 0.33 8.47 -0.87
C PHE A 122 0.13 7.14 -0.14
N LEU A 123 1.22 6.48 0.28
CA LEU A 123 1.14 5.24 1.05
C LEU A 123 0.50 5.46 2.42
N ALA A 124 0.75 6.58 3.09
CA ALA A 124 0.12 6.90 4.37
C ALA A 124 -1.40 7.06 4.22
N ILE A 125 -1.84 7.75 3.16
CA ILE A 125 -3.27 7.88 2.84
C ILE A 125 -3.87 6.50 2.50
N ALA A 126 -3.16 5.69 1.70
CA ALA A 126 -3.60 4.34 1.32
C ALA A 126 -3.80 3.45 2.56
N ALA A 127 -2.81 3.44 3.47
CA ALA A 127 -2.86 2.68 4.71
C ALA A 127 -4.06 3.08 5.58
N VAL A 128 -4.31 4.37 5.77
CA VAL A 128 -5.48 4.85 6.54
C VAL A 128 -6.78 4.40 5.90
N LEU A 129 -6.91 4.53 4.57
CA LEU A 129 -8.10 4.08 3.85
C LEU A 129 -8.30 2.56 3.94
N ALA A 130 -7.22 1.77 3.83
CA ALA A 130 -7.28 0.33 4.00
C ALA A 130 -7.76 -0.07 5.40
N VAL A 131 -7.28 0.61 6.45
CA VAL A 131 -7.72 0.40 7.83
C VAL A 131 -9.21 0.71 7.99
N ILE A 132 -9.69 1.83 7.42
CA ILE A 132 -11.12 2.20 7.46
C ILE A 132 -11.98 1.12 6.80
N SER A 133 -11.58 0.63 5.61
CA SER A 133 -12.32 -0.46 4.95
C SER A 133 -12.22 -1.77 5.74
N ALA A 134 -11.05 -2.11 6.27
CA ALA A 134 -10.87 -3.30 7.09
C ALA A 134 -11.80 -3.29 8.32
N ASP A 135 -11.89 -2.18 9.05
CA ASP A 135 -12.77 -2.04 10.21
C ASP A 135 -14.26 -2.25 9.84
N ARG A 136 -14.70 -1.63 8.74
CA ARG A 136 -16.08 -1.79 8.23
C ARG A 136 -16.40 -3.24 7.89
N PHE A 137 -15.48 -3.95 7.23
CA PHE A 137 -15.68 -5.35 6.86
C PHE A 137 -15.44 -6.33 8.01
N TYR A 138 -14.63 -5.97 9.01
CA TYR A 138 -14.45 -6.75 10.24
C TYR A 138 -15.79 -6.97 10.93
N ASN A 139 -16.60 -5.92 11.08
CA ASN A 139 -17.92 -6.06 11.70
C ASN A 139 -18.85 -6.94 10.86
N LEU A 140 -18.78 -6.90 9.52
CA LEU A 140 -19.57 -7.81 8.68
C LEU A 140 -19.10 -9.27 8.73
N ALA A 141 -17.79 -9.49 8.86
CA ALA A 141 -17.19 -10.83 8.82
C ALA A 141 -17.67 -11.77 9.96
N HIS A 142 -18.22 -11.21 11.04
CA HIS A 142 -18.70 -11.92 12.23
C HIS A 142 -20.15 -12.40 12.12
N PHE A 143 -20.91 -11.93 11.13
CA PHE A 143 -22.27 -12.40 10.89
C PHE A 143 -22.28 -13.68 10.06
N HIS A 144 -23.25 -14.56 10.30
CA HIS A 144 -23.27 -15.93 9.76
C HIS A 144 -24.53 -16.27 8.95
N VAL A 145 -25.44 -15.30 8.74
CA VAL A 145 -26.79 -15.56 8.20
C VAL A 145 -26.77 -16.00 6.74
N SER A 146 -25.87 -15.46 5.91
CA SER A 146 -25.64 -15.86 4.51
C SER A 146 -24.18 -16.28 4.30
N LYS A 147 -23.93 -17.60 4.27
CA LYS A 147 -22.56 -18.16 4.28
C LYS A 147 -21.66 -17.62 3.16
N ALA A 148 -22.19 -17.42 1.95
CA ALA A 148 -21.40 -16.94 0.82
C ALA A 148 -21.07 -15.44 0.92
N TYR A 149 -22.06 -14.61 1.25
CA TYR A 149 -21.88 -13.17 1.41
C TYR A 149 -20.85 -12.83 2.51
N TYR A 150 -20.99 -13.48 3.67
CA TYR A 150 -20.08 -13.25 4.79
C TYR A 150 -18.70 -13.93 4.62
N ALA A 151 -18.59 -14.96 3.78
CA ALA A 151 -17.29 -15.48 3.36
C ALA A 151 -16.56 -14.48 2.45
N SER A 152 -17.26 -13.86 1.50
CA SER A 152 -16.70 -12.81 0.66
C SER A 152 -16.29 -11.58 1.48
N SER A 153 -17.07 -11.16 2.48
CA SER A 153 -16.68 -10.03 3.35
C SER A 153 -15.39 -10.30 4.15
N ARG A 154 -15.16 -11.55 4.60
CA ARG A 154 -13.89 -11.98 5.21
C ARG A 154 -12.71 -11.86 4.25
N GLY A 155 -12.91 -12.22 2.98
CA GLY A 155 -11.91 -12.04 1.93
C GLY A 155 -11.56 -10.57 1.72
N VAL A 156 -12.56 -9.69 1.68
CA VAL A 156 -12.34 -8.24 1.58
C VAL A 156 -11.57 -7.71 2.79
N PHE A 157 -11.99 -8.09 4.00
CA PHE A 157 -11.29 -7.75 5.24
C PHE A 157 -9.82 -8.17 5.20
N ALA A 158 -9.55 -9.45 4.89
CA ALA A 158 -8.20 -9.97 4.82
C ALA A 158 -7.34 -9.24 3.78
N GLY A 159 -7.90 -8.97 2.60
CA GLY A 159 -7.21 -8.22 1.56
C GLY A 159 -6.80 -6.81 2.00
N PHE A 160 -7.69 -6.07 2.67
CA PHE A 160 -7.36 -4.75 3.21
C PHE A 160 -6.38 -4.79 4.38
N VAL A 161 -6.41 -5.81 5.24
CA VAL A 161 -5.40 -5.99 6.30
C VAL A 161 -4.02 -6.25 5.70
N ILE A 162 -3.93 -7.10 4.67
CA ILE A 162 -2.67 -7.36 3.96
C ILE A 162 -2.17 -6.08 3.29
N ALA A 163 -3.06 -5.33 2.62
CA ALA A 163 -2.72 -4.05 2.00
C ALA A 163 -2.18 -3.05 3.03
N ALA A 164 -2.91 -2.80 4.12
CA ALA A 164 -2.49 -1.87 5.18
C ALA A 164 -1.12 -2.26 5.79
N THR A 165 -0.93 -3.56 6.07
CA THR A 165 0.35 -4.07 6.62
C THR A 165 1.49 -3.84 5.63
N SER A 166 1.24 -4.07 4.34
CA SER A 166 2.23 -3.86 3.28
C SER A 166 2.54 -2.38 3.09
N ASP A 167 1.54 -1.51 3.16
CA ASP A 167 1.71 -0.07 3.05
C ASP A 167 2.57 0.47 4.21
N PHE A 168 2.33 0.00 5.44
CA PHE A 168 3.18 0.33 6.59
C PHE A 168 4.63 -0.14 6.41
N ALA A 169 4.83 -1.34 5.88
CA ALA A 169 6.16 -1.85 5.60
C ALA A 169 6.87 -1.05 4.49
N LEU A 170 6.16 -0.73 3.41
CA LEU A 170 6.68 0.10 2.31
C LEU A 170 7.00 1.52 2.78
N LEU A 171 6.18 2.11 3.65
CA LEU A 171 6.44 3.39 4.31
C LEU A 171 7.73 3.36 5.13
N TYR A 172 7.89 2.33 5.96
CA TYR A 172 9.11 2.14 6.74
C TYR A 172 10.34 2.04 5.84
N MET A 173 10.26 1.22 4.78
CA MET A 173 11.35 1.05 3.81
C MET A 173 11.67 2.33 3.03
N ALA A 174 10.65 3.09 2.63
CA ALA A 174 10.83 4.40 2.00
C ALA A 174 11.49 5.42 2.94
N GLY A 175 11.18 5.35 4.24
CA GLY A 175 11.78 6.19 5.27
C GLY A 175 13.26 5.90 5.55
N VAL A 176 13.68 4.63 5.50
CA VAL A 176 15.08 4.23 5.68
C VAL A 176 15.91 4.35 4.39
N THR A 177 15.28 4.65 3.25
CA THR A 177 16.01 4.86 1.99
C THR A 177 16.81 6.18 2.07
N PRO A 178 18.15 6.15 1.89
CA PRO A 178 18.97 7.35 2.00
C PRO A 178 18.53 8.45 1.03
N ALA A 179 18.66 9.70 1.46
CA ALA A 179 18.61 10.81 0.50
C ALA A 179 19.80 10.67 -0.47
N ALA A 180 19.52 10.77 -1.77
CA ALA A 180 20.57 10.90 -2.77
C ALA A 180 21.27 12.26 -2.65
#